data_AF-A0A087HFE5-F1
#
_entry.id   AF-A0A087HFE5-F1
#
_cell.length_a   1.000
_cell.length_b   1.000
_cell.length_c   1.000
_cell.angle_alpha   90.00
_cell.angle_beta   90.00
_cell.angle_gamma   90.00
#
_symmetry.space_group_name_H-M   'P 1'
#
loop_
_entity.id
_entity.type
_entity.pdbx_description
1 polymer ?
#
loop_
_entity_poly.entity_id
_entity_poly.type
_entity_poly.pdbx_seq_one_letter_code
_entity_poly.pdbx_strand_id
1 'polypeptide(L)'
;MRSSSSPSISPPATVNDLKQRIIACLNRLSDRDTLSLAAAELDSIALNLSPETFSLFINCLQSTDSSSKSPVRKHCVSLLSVLSRSHGDSLAPHLSKMVSTVLRRLRDPDSSVRAACAAASVDMTTSITRPPFATLFGPMIETLVHDCDPNAQIGAAVCLAAAVDAADEPDVEQLQKALPKIGKLLKSEGFKAKPELLVAIGSVIGAVGGRNTDKAVLDWLLPNVSEFLSSDDWRARKAAAEAMARVAIAEEEFAPLFKKTFVGILESRRFDKVKLVRETMNRTLGLWKQLEGDSTEVSESSSSSKPNSSSSSATLGKKSNTLKGKDRNTKQEDDLNITKDVEQEAAESKEKRTENHLALGANRVLFQAKPKPSKVKDNGSNKSQVVPSTDEEIPEASSSSQAKNTVELSLIRNQITQIEEQQSSLLDLFQRFMESSQNGMQSLERRVRGLETSLSVISTDLIVTRTITQNGNHKRIGYLQN
;
A
#
# COMPACT_ATOMS: atom_id res chain seq x y z
N MET A 1 -55.94 0.84 -42.18
CA MET A 1 -55.11 0.76 -40.96
C MET A 1 -55.23 -0.61 -40.34
N ARG A 2 -54.11 -1.30 -40.09
CA ARG A 2 -53.94 -2.30 -39.02
C ARG A 2 -52.43 -2.44 -38.80
N SER A 3 -51.97 -2.36 -37.56
CA SER A 3 -50.56 -2.37 -37.18
C SER A 3 -50.02 -3.80 -37.14
N SER A 4 -48.87 -4.03 -37.78
CA SER A 4 -48.11 -5.27 -37.68
C SER A 4 -47.19 -5.20 -36.45
N SER A 5 -47.49 -5.96 -35.41
CA SER A 5 -46.65 -6.06 -34.21
C SER A 5 -45.30 -6.71 -34.53
N SER A 6 -44.20 -6.06 -34.20
CA SER A 6 -42.86 -6.66 -34.28
C SER A 6 -42.75 -7.82 -33.28
N PRO A 7 -42.19 -8.99 -33.66
CA PRO A 7 -41.99 -10.09 -32.72
C PRO A 7 -40.89 -9.76 -31.70
N SER A 8 -41.17 -9.94 -30.42
CA SER A 8 -40.18 -9.82 -29.35
C SER A 8 -39.20 -10.99 -29.42
N ILE A 9 -37.95 -10.72 -29.82
CA ILE A 9 -36.88 -11.72 -29.83
C ILE A 9 -36.56 -12.11 -28.38
N SER A 10 -36.86 -13.36 -28.02
CA SER A 10 -36.42 -13.93 -26.74
C SER A 10 -34.91 -14.17 -26.75
N PRO A 11 -34.19 -13.91 -25.64
CA PRO A 11 -32.77 -14.19 -25.55
C PRO A 11 -32.51 -15.71 -25.67
N PRO A 12 -31.40 -16.13 -26.32
CA PRO A 12 -31.11 -17.54 -26.54
C PRO A 12 -30.94 -18.31 -25.23
N ALA A 13 -31.28 -19.60 -25.24
CA ALA A 13 -31.41 -20.41 -24.02
C ALA A 13 -30.16 -20.40 -23.12
N THR A 14 -28.97 -20.38 -23.71
CA THR A 14 -27.66 -20.29 -23.02
C THR A 14 -27.54 -19.06 -22.12
N VAL A 15 -28.10 -17.92 -22.53
CA VAL A 15 -28.06 -16.65 -21.78
C VAL A 15 -28.98 -16.69 -20.56
N ASN A 16 -30.13 -17.39 -20.68
CA ASN A 16 -31.02 -17.63 -19.55
C ASN A 16 -30.46 -18.67 -18.57
N ASP A 17 -29.84 -19.74 -19.08
CA ASP A 17 -29.19 -20.77 -18.25
C ASP A 17 -28.03 -20.19 -17.43
N LEU A 18 -27.13 -19.43 -18.07
CA LEU A 18 -26.07 -18.66 -17.41
C LEU A 18 -26.64 -17.75 -16.30
N LYS A 19 -27.75 -17.04 -16.57
CA LYS A 19 -28.42 -16.19 -15.57
C LYS A 19 -28.90 -16.98 -14.36
N GLN A 20 -29.55 -18.14 -14.57
CA GLN A 20 -30.02 -18.99 -13.48
C GLN A 20 -28.86 -19.55 -12.67
N ARG A 21 -27.77 -19.98 -13.33
CA ARG A 21 -26.56 -20.47 -12.67
C ARG A 21 -25.90 -19.40 -11.80
N ILE A 22 -25.78 -18.16 -12.28
CA ILE A 22 -25.27 -17.02 -11.50
C ILE A 22 -26.15 -16.80 -10.25
N ILE A 23 -27.48 -16.72 -10.41
CA ILE A 23 -28.42 -16.50 -9.31
C ILE A 23 -28.35 -17.64 -8.27
N ALA A 24 -28.26 -18.90 -8.72
CA ALA A 24 -28.10 -20.05 -7.83
C ALA A 24 -26.80 -19.98 -7.01
N CYS A 25 -25.69 -19.50 -7.60
CA CYS A 25 -24.44 -19.31 -6.88
C CYS A 25 -24.50 -18.11 -5.92
N LEU A 26 -25.11 -16.99 -6.31
CA LEU A 26 -25.33 -15.83 -5.44
C LEU A 26 -26.17 -16.19 -4.20
N ASN A 27 -27.18 -17.05 -4.35
CA ASN A 27 -27.93 -17.60 -3.23
C ASN A 27 -27.02 -18.45 -2.33
N ARG A 28 -26.25 -19.39 -2.90
CA ARG A 28 -25.32 -20.28 -2.16
C ARG A 28 -24.22 -19.53 -1.39
N LEU A 29 -23.75 -18.37 -1.88
CA LEU A 29 -22.82 -17.49 -1.13
C LEU A 29 -23.37 -17.06 0.23
N SER A 30 -24.69 -17.08 0.44
CA SER A 30 -25.29 -16.76 1.73
C SER A 30 -24.99 -17.81 2.81
N ASP A 31 -24.72 -19.05 2.43
CA ASP A 31 -24.62 -20.16 3.39
C ASP A 31 -23.17 -20.60 3.55
N ARG A 32 -22.66 -20.42 4.78
CA ARG A 32 -21.24 -20.54 5.16
C ARG A 32 -20.56 -21.78 4.59
N ASP A 33 -21.27 -22.90 4.62
CA ASP A 33 -20.73 -24.22 4.29
C ASP A 33 -20.74 -24.50 2.76
N THR A 34 -21.38 -23.64 1.96
CA THR A 34 -21.30 -23.67 0.48
C THR A 34 -20.64 -22.43 -0.15
N LEU A 35 -20.36 -21.41 0.66
CA LEU A 35 -19.78 -20.13 0.27
C LEU A 35 -18.48 -20.27 -0.55
N SER A 36 -17.54 -21.11 -0.11
CA SER A 36 -16.26 -21.29 -0.79
C SER A 36 -16.40 -21.90 -2.20
N LEU A 37 -17.29 -22.89 -2.33
CA LEU A 37 -17.60 -23.54 -3.60
C LEU A 37 -18.38 -22.61 -4.54
N ALA A 38 -19.33 -21.84 -4.01
CA ALA A 38 -20.10 -20.85 -4.77
C ALA A 38 -19.25 -19.66 -5.23
N ALA A 39 -18.28 -19.23 -4.41
CA ALA A 39 -17.30 -18.20 -4.79
C ALA A 39 -16.39 -18.70 -5.91
N ALA A 40 -15.77 -19.88 -5.76
CA ALA A 40 -14.92 -20.47 -6.80
C ALA A 40 -15.67 -20.72 -8.12
N GLU A 41 -16.97 -21.08 -8.05
CA GLU A 41 -17.82 -21.22 -9.23
C GLU A 41 -18.12 -19.87 -9.90
N LEU A 42 -18.39 -18.81 -9.13
CA LEU A 42 -18.61 -17.45 -9.67
C LEU A 42 -17.33 -16.81 -10.22
N ASP A 43 -16.18 -17.01 -9.57
CA ASP A 43 -14.87 -16.58 -10.08
C ASP A 43 -14.57 -17.31 -11.40
N SER A 44 -14.80 -18.62 -11.48
CA SER A 44 -14.65 -19.41 -12.70
C SER A 44 -15.59 -18.94 -13.84
N ILE A 45 -16.84 -18.60 -13.53
CA ILE A 45 -17.76 -17.98 -14.50
C ILE A 45 -17.21 -16.61 -14.95
N ALA A 46 -16.80 -15.74 -14.01
CA ALA A 46 -16.33 -14.38 -14.31
C ALA A 46 -15.09 -14.38 -15.23
N LEU A 47 -14.13 -15.29 -15.00
CA LEU A 47 -12.94 -15.45 -15.83
C LEU A 47 -13.25 -15.85 -17.28
N ASN A 48 -14.34 -16.60 -17.50
CA ASN A 48 -14.67 -17.21 -18.80
C ASN A 48 -15.89 -16.59 -19.51
N LEU A 49 -16.35 -15.41 -19.10
CA LEU A 49 -17.45 -14.71 -19.77
C LEU A 49 -17.08 -14.26 -21.20
N SER A 50 -18.01 -14.41 -22.14
CA SER A 50 -17.94 -13.75 -23.45
C SER A 50 -18.44 -12.29 -23.37
N PRO A 51 -17.95 -11.36 -24.21
CA PRO A 51 -18.28 -9.93 -24.11
C PRO A 51 -19.78 -9.59 -24.16
N GLU A 52 -20.57 -10.37 -24.89
CA GLU A 52 -22.03 -10.20 -24.97
C GLU A 52 -22.74 -10.48 -23.63
N THR A 53 -22.12 -11.25 -22.73
CA THR A 53 -22.69 -11.63 -21.42
C THR A 53 -22.26 -10.71 -20.28
N PHE A 54 -21.24 -9.87 -20.45
CA PHE A 54 -20.73 -8.97 -19.41
C PHE A 54 -21.85 -8.11 -18.78
N SER A 55 -22.70 -7.49 -19.62
CA SER A 55 -23.83 -6.69 -19.12
C SER A 55 -24.87 -7.52 -18.35
N LEU A 56 -25.07 -8.80 -18.68
CA LEU A 56 -25.96 -9.67 -17.89
C LEU A 56 -25.35 -9.97 -16.53
N PHE A 57 -24.06 -10.34 -16.48
CA PHE A 57 -23.36 -10.67 -15.24
C PHE A 57 -23.31 -9.47 -14.29
N ILE A 58 -22.91 -8.29 -14.79
CA ILE A 58 -22.88 -7.04 -14.01
C ILE A 58 -24.28 -6.68 -13.50
N ASN A 59 -25.34 -6.83 -14.31
CA ASN A 59 -26.71 -6.61 -13.86
C ASN A 59 -27.12 -7.59 -12.73
N CYS A 60 -26.63 -8.85 -12.73
CA CYS A 60 -26.91 -9.82 -11.67
C CYS A 60 -26.17 -9.47 -10.35
N LEU A 61 -24.92 -9.00 -10.44
CA LEU A 61 -24.22 -8.41 -9.29
C LEU A 61 -25.00 -7.19 -8.76
N GLN A 62 -25.55 -6.37 -9.65
CA GLN A 62 -26.33 -5.19 -9.28
C GLN A 62 -27.66 -5.52 -8.58
N SER A 63 -28.30 -6.65 -8.88
CA SER A 63 -29.51 -7.10 -8.18
C SER A 63 -29.27 -7.60 -6.75
N THR A 64 -28.01 -7.81 -6.32
CA THR A 64 -27.69 -8.03 -4.90
C THR A 64 -27.99 -6.74 -4.13
N ASP A 65 -28.74 -6.83 -3.03
CA ASP A 65 -29.26 -5.68 -2.26
C ASP A 65 -28.38 -5.32 -1.05
N SER A 66 -28.88 -4.51 -0.11
CA SER A 66 -28.21 -4.19 1.15
C SER A 66 -28.52 -5.17 2.30
N SER A 67 -29.63 -5.92 2.26
CA SER A 67 -29.98 -6.90 3.30
C SER A 67 -29.19 -8.22 3.20
N SER A 68 -28.76 -8.57 1.99
CA SER A 68 -27.86 -9.70 1.69
C SER A 68 -26.69 -9.78 2.68
N LYS A 69 -26.33 -11.00 3.13
CA LYS A 69 -25.25 -11.22 4.11
C LYS A 69 -23.92 -10.63 3.61
N SER A 70 -23.12 -10.04 4.51
CA SER A 70 -21.87 -9.32 4.17
C SER A 70 -20.94 -10.06 3.19
N PRO A 71 -20.66 -11.37 3.34
CA PRO A 71 -19.79 -12.08 2.40
C PRO A 71 -20.30 -12.08 0.95
N VAL A 72 -21.62 -12.10 0.74
CA VAL A 72 -22.24 -11.96 -0.59
C VAL A 72 -21.96 -10.57 -1.14
N ARG A 73 -22.21 -9.52 -0.34
CA ARG A 73 -22.00 -8.12 -0.74
C ARG A 73 -20.53 -7.85 -1.07
N LYS A 74 -19.61 -8.42 -0.29
CA LYS A 74 -18.16 -8.37 -0.51
C LYS A 74 -17.77 -9.07 -1.80
N HIS A 75 -18.18 -10.32 -1.99
CA HIS A 75 -17.79 -11.11 -3.16
C HIS A 75 -18.39 -10.52 -4.46
N CYS A 76 -19.60 -9.96 -4.44
CA CYS A 76 -20.15 -9.23 -5.59
C CYS A 76 -19.32 -7.99 -6.00
N VAL A 77 -18.55 -7.40 -5.10
CA VAL A 77 -17.57 -6.35 -5.44
C VAL A 77 -16.22 -6.96 -5.86
N SER A 78 -15.77 -8.03 -5.20
CA SER A 78 -14.57 -8.78 -5.62
C SER A 78 -14.66 -9.35 -7.03
N LEU A 79 -15.86 -9.71 -7.51
CA LEU A 79 -16.08 -10.13 -8.89
C LEU A 79 -15.83 -9.00 -9.91
N LEU A 80 -16.01 -7.72 -9.55
CA LEU A 80 -15.62 -6.59 -10.41
C LEU A 80 -14.09 -6.50 -10.58
N SER A 81 -13.36 -6.82 -9.50
CA SER A 81 -11.90 -6.95 -9.47
C SER A 81 -11.41 -8.11 -10.36
N VAL A 82 -12.07 -9.27 -10.29
CA VAL A 82 -11.79 -10.43 -11.17
C VAL A 82 -12.05 -10.08 -12.64
N LEU A 83 -13.23 -9.52 -12.95
CA LEU A 83 -13.60 -9.12 -14.31
C LEU A 83 -12.59 -8.14 -14.92
N SER A 84 -12.20 -7.10 -14.16
CA SER A 84 -11.25 -6.09 -14.63
C SER A 84 -9.93 -6.72 -15.05
N ARG A 85 -9.34 -7.58 -14.19
CA ARG A 85 -8.08 -8.27 -14.51
C ARG A 85 -8.17 -9.27 -15.66
N SER A 86 -9.32 -9.90 -15.89
CA SER A 86 -9.45 -10.94 -16.93
C SER A 86 -9.84 -10.40 -18.31
N HIS A 87 -10.63 -9.33 -18.37
CA HIS A 87 -11.20 -8.80 -19.62
C HIS A 87 -10.69 -7.41 -20.00
N GLY A 88 -10.15 -6.67 -19.03
CA GLY A 88 -9.57 -5.33 -19.18
C GLY A 88 -10.46 -4.37 -19.95
N ASP A 89 -9.87 -3.64 -20.90
CA ASP A 89 -10.53 -2.75 -21.86
C ASP A 89 -11.82 -3.27 -22.51
N SER A 90 -12.03 -4.59 -22.60
CA SER A 90 -13.28 -5.16 -23.14
C SER A 90 -14.50 -4.75 -22.31
N LEU A 91 -14.28 -4.32 -21.05
CA LEU A 91 -15.28 -3.77 -20.14
C LEU A 91 -15.47 -2.25 -20.26
N ALA A 92 -14.70 -1.55 -21.10
CA ALA A 92 -14.81 -0.09 -21.28
C ALA A 92 -16.26 0.39 -21.53
N PRO A 93 -17.11 -0.27 -22.36
CA PRO A 93 -18.52 0.12 -22.55
C PRO A 93 -19.42 -0.12 -21.32
N HIS A 94 -18.90 -0.71 -20.26
CA HIS A 94 -19.62 -1.08 -19.04
C HIS A 94 -19.01 -0.49 -17.77
N LEU A 95 -17.87 0.23 -17.87
CA LEU A 95 -17.16 0.83 -16.74
C LEU A 95 -18.12 1.64 -15.85
N SER A 96 -18.97 2.51 -16.42
CA SER A 96 -19.92 3.33 -15.66
C SER A 96 -20.91 2.51 -14.80
N LYS A 97 -21.28 1.30 -15.25
CA LYS A 97 -22.10 0.37 -14.44
C LYS A 97 -21.29 -0.26 -13.31
N MET A 98 -20.04 -0.62 -13.57
CA MET A 98 -19.12 -1.15 -12.55
C MET A 98 -18.86 -0.08 -11.47
N VAL A 99 -18.55 1.15 -11.88
CA VAL A 99 -18.40 2.33 -11.00
C VAL A 99 -19.66 2.57 -10.18
N SER A 100 -20.85 2.60 -10.79
CA SER A 100 -22.13 2.72 -10.07
C SER A 100 -22.34 1.61 -9.02
N THR A 101 -21.87 0.39 -9.31
CA THR A 101 -21.91 -0.75 -8.37
C THR A 101 -20.97 -0.54 -7.19
N VAL A 102 -19.76 -0.01 -7.44
CA VAL A 102 -18.78 0.37 -6.40
C VAL A 102 -19.32 1.51 -5.54
N LEU A 103 -19.78 2.62 -6.14
CA LEU A 103 -20.34 3.80 -5.43
C LEU A 103 -21.42 3.41 -4.43
N ARG A 104 -22.38 2.57 -4.85
CA ARG A 104 -23.47 2.07 -4.01
C ARG A 104 -23.00 1.22 -2.82
N ARG A 105 -21.77 0.69 -2.86
CA ARG A 105 -21.14 -0.12 -1.80
C ARG A 105 -20.13 0.64 -0.95
N LEU A 106 -19.80 1.89 -1.29
CA LEU A 106 -18.96 2.75 -0.43
C LEU A 106 -19.62 2.98 0.93
N ARG A 107 -20.95 3.13 0.96
CA ARG A 107 -21.76 3.27 2.19
C ARG A 107 -22.10 1.95 2.90
N ASP A 108 -21.50 0.83 2.51
CA ASP A 108 -21.74 -0.45 3.18
C ASP A 108 -21.19 -0.40 4.63
N PRO A 109 -21.94 -0.81 5.66
CA PRO A 109 -21.47 -0.75 7.05
C PRO A 109 -20.25 -1.63 7.31
N ASP A 110 -20.07 -2.72 6.54
CA ASP A 110 -18.94 -3.63 6.70
C ASP A 110 -17.68 -3.06 6.03
N SER A 111 -16.63 -2.82 6.83
CA SER A 111 -15.37 -2.27 6.35
C SER A 111 -14.62 -3.19 5.37
N SER A 112 -14.89 -4.50 5.37
CA SER A 112 -14.32 -5.45 4.41
C SER A 112 -15.00 -5.39 3.05
N VAL A 113 -16.25 -4.92 2.97
CA VAL A 113 -16.92 -4.58 1.71
C VAL A 113 -16.33 -3.28 1.16
N ARG A 114 -16.14 -2.25 2.01
CA ARG A 114 -15.48 -0.99 1.61
C ARG A 114 -14.03 -1.21 1.15
N ALA A 115 -13.29 -2.12 1.79
CA ALA A 115 -11.97 -2.53 1.33
C ALA A 115 -11.99 -3.27 -0.02
N ALA A 116 -13.01 -4.09 -0.28
CA ALA A 116 -13.20 -4.70 -1.60
C ALA A 116 -13.52 -3.66 -2.68
N CYS A 117 -14.25 -2.57 -2.35
CA CYS A 117 -14.46 -1.44 -3.26
C CYS A 117 -13.14 -0.77 -3.67
N ALA A 118 -12.20 -0.60 -2.73
CA ALA A 118 -10.90 -0.02 -3.02
C ALA A 118 -10.05 -0.93 -3.92
N ALA A 119 -10.01 -2.25 -3.63
CA ALA A 119 -9.34 -3.23 -4.49
C ALA A 119 -9.94 -3.27 -5.90
N ALA A 120 -11.27 -3.31 -6.03
CA ALA A 120 -11.94 -3.23 -7.33
C ALA A 120 -11.61 -1.93 -8.06
N SER A 121 -11.50 -0.79 -7.36
CA SER A 121 -11.09 0.48 -7.98
C SER A 121 -9.67 0.44 -8.54
N VAL A 122 -8.73 -0.20 -7.85
CA VAL A 122 -7.35 -0.43 -8.32
C VAL A 122 -7.32 -1.31 -9.57
N ASP A 123 -8.00 -2.46 -9.54
CA ASP A 123 -8.06 -3.37 -10.70
C ASP A 123 -8.74 -2.70 -11.90
N MET A 124 -9.77 -1.88 -11.66
CA MET A 124 -10.45 -1.09 -12.69
C MET A 124 -9.54 -0.01 -13.30
N THR A 125 -8.76 0.74 -12.50
CA THR A 125 -7.76 1.70 -13.02
C THR A 125 -6.72 0.99 -13.89
N THR A 126 -6.08 -0.04 -13.35
CA THR A 126 -4.91 -0.71 -13.96
C THR A 126 -5.23 -1.55 -15.19
N SER A 127 -6.46 -2.05 -15.32
CA SER A 127 -6.82 -2.99 -16.40
C SER A 127 -7.75 -2.41 -17.47
N ILE A 128 -8.46 -1.29 -17.20
CA ILE A 128 -9.45 -0.70 -18.11
C ILE A 128 -9.00 0.71 -18.51
N THR A 129 -8.02 0.81 -19.42
CA THR A 129 -7.27 2.04 -19.70
C THR A 129 -7.82 2.89 -20.86
N ARG A 130 -8.66 2.32 -21.75
CA ARG A 130 -9.31 3.09 -22.85
C ARG A 130 -10.25 4.22 -22.41
N PRO A 131 -11.09 4.09 -21.37
CA PRO A 131 -11.96 5.19 -20.94
C PRO A 131 -11.13 6.33 -20.33
N PRO A 132 -11.56 7.59 -20.46
CA PRO A 132 -10.95 8.69 -19.72
C PRO A 132 -10.98 8.38 -18.23
N PHE A 133 -9.83 8.54 -17.53
CA PHE A 133 -9.68 8.27 -16.10
C PHE A 133 -10.82 8.91 -15.27
N ALA A 134 -11.28 10.11 -15.69
CA ALA A 134 -12.41 10.86 -15.15
C ALA A 134 -13.68 10.01 -14.90
N THR A 135 -13.92 8.99 -15.73
CA THR A 135 -15.06 8.06 -15.65
C THR A 135 -15.12 7.30 -14.33
N LEU A 136 -13.96 7.05 -13.72
CA LEU A 136 -13.81 6.32 -12.46
C LEU A 136 -13.82 7.26 -11.25
N PHE A 137 -12.92 8.26 -11.24
CA PHE A 137 -12.63 9.04 -10.04
C PHE A 137 -13.50 10.30 -9.89
N GLY A 138 -14.07 10.84 -10.97
CA GLY A 138 -15.00 11.99 -10.91
C GLY A 138 -16.18 11.75 -9.95
N PRO A 139 -16.94 10.64 -10.13
CA PRO A 139 -18.02 10.28 -9.21
C PRO A 139 -17.58 9.99 -7.76
N MET A 140 -16.32 9.58 -7.55
CA MET A 140 -15.76 9.41 -6.19
C MET A 140 -15.53 10.77 -5.53
N ILE A 141 -15.01 11.76 -6.25
CA ILE A 141 -14.86 13.14 -5.74
C ILE A 141 -16.23 13.75 -5.46
N GLU A 142 -17.22 13.57 -6.34
CA GLU A 142 -18.59 14.04 -6.12
C GLU A 142 -19.21 13.42 -4.87
N THR A 143 -19.05 12.11 -4.67
CA THR A 143 -19.48 11.42 -3.45
C THR A 143 -18.76 11.97 -2.21
N LEU A 144 -17.46 12.20 -2.29
CA LEU A 144 -16.64 12.72 -1.19
C LEU A 144 -17.01 14.16 -0.79
N VAL A 145 -17.42 14.99 -1.75
CA VAL A 145 -17.79 16.40 -1.54
C VAL A 145 -19.25 16.59 -1.14
N HIS A 146 -20.16 15.71 -1.59
CA HIS A 146 -21.61 15.90 -1.43
C HIS A 146 -22.32 14.89 -0.51
N ASP A 147 -21.76 13.71 -0.22
CA ASP A 147 -22.40 12.74 0.67
C ASP A 147 -22.12 13.05 2.15
N CYS A 148 -23.17 12.97 2.98
CA CYS A 148 -23.10 13.21 4.42
C CYS A 148 -22.94 11.92 5.24
N ASP A 149 -23.07 10.73 4.62
CA ASP A 149 -22.85 9.45 5.30
C ASP A 149 -21.35 9.20 5.56
N PRO A 150 -20.94 8.90 6.81
CA PRO A 150 -19.53 8.66 7.13
C PRO A 150 -18.94 7.42 6.45
N ASN A 151 -19.73 6.39 6.15
CA ASN A 151 -19.22 5.21 5.45
C ASN A 151 -18.97 5.55 3.98
N ALA A 152 -19.88 6.29 3.33
CA ALA A 152 -19.70 6.83 1.99
C ALA A 152 -18.44 7.70 1.88
N GLN A 153 -18.24 8.62 2.82
CA GLN A 153 -17.03 9.47 2.88
C GLN A 153 -15.75 8.63 3.04
N ILE A 154 -15.73 7.66 3.96
CA ILE A 154 -14.61 6.73 4.16
C ILE A 154 -14.33 5.92 2.88
N GLY A 155 -15.37 5.33 2.28
CA GLY A 155 -15.24 4.53 1.08
C GLY A 155 -14.76 5.34 -0.12
N ALA A 156 -15.33 6.53 -0.34
CA ALA A 156 -14.93 7.42 -1.43
C ALA A 156 -13.49 7.89 -1.30
N ALA A 157 -13.05 8.28 -0.09
CA ALA A 157 -11.68 8.69 0.17
C ALA A 157 -10.67 7.55 -0.06
N VAL A 158 -10.95 6.33 0.44
CA VAL A 158 -10.05 5.18 0.28
C VAL A 158 -10.02 4.68 -1.17
N CYS A 159 -11.16 4.64 -1.87
CA CYS A 159 -11.19 4.30 -3.29
C CYS A 159 -10.47 5.35 -4.15
N LEU A 160 -10.64 6.64 -3.87
CA LEU A 160 -9.93 7.72 -4.57
C LEU A 160 -8.42 7.62 -4.35
N ALA A 161 -7.97 7.44 -3.10
CA ALA A 161 -6.55 7.28 -2.78
C ALA A 161 -5.94 6.08 -3.52
N ALA A 162 -6.59 4.92 -3.45
CA ALA A 162 -6.10 3.69 -4.06
C ALA A 162 -6.14 3.73 -5.60
N ALA A 163 -7.18 4.32 -6.20
CA ALA A 163 -7.29 4.47 -7.66
C ALA A 163 -6.28 5.47 -8.24
N VAL A 164 -5.89 6.49 -7.47
CA VAL A 164 -4.85 7.46 -7.85
C VAL A 164 -3.45 6.90 -7.66
N ASP A 165 -3.18 6.20 -6.55
CA ASP A 165 -1.90 5.50 -6.31
C ASP A 165 -1.61 4.36 -7.31
N ALA A 166 -2.63 3.92 -8.07
CA ALA A 166 -2.55 2.82 -9.04
C ALA A 166 -2.72 3.26 -10.51
N ALA A 167 -2.68 4.57 -10.80
CA ALA A 167 -2.78 5.09 -12.16
C ALA A 167 -1.39 5.29 -12.78
N ASP A 168 -1.10 4.61 -13.90
CA ASP A 168 0.14 4.80 -14.65
C ASP A 168 0.22 6.21 -15.30
N GLU A 169 -0.91 6.70 -15.82
CA GLU A 169 -1.06 8.06 -16.36
C GLU A 169 -2.29 8.75 -15.73
N PRO A 170 -2.14 9.40 -14.56
CA PRO A 170 -3.23 10.12 -13.90
C PRO A 170 -3.58 11.43 -14.60
N ASP A 171 -4.86 11.81 -14.58
CA ASP A 171 -5.37 13.11 -15.05
C ASP A 171 -4.97 14.22 -14.06
N VAL A 172 -3.74 14.69 -14.19
CA VAL A 172 -3.13 15.74 -13.37
C VAL A 172 -4.00 17.00 -13.34
N GLU A 173 -4.62 17.39 -14.46
CA GLU A 173 -5.48 18.59 -14.53
C GLU A 173 -6.73 18.47 -13.66
N GLN A 174 -7.46 17.36 -13.74
CA GLN A 174 -8.67 17.17 -12.94
C GLN A 174 -8.33 16.91 -11.47
N LEU A 175 -7.19 16.27 -11.17
CA LEU A 175 -6.67 16.11 -9.81
C LEU A 175 -6.31 17.45 -9.16
N GLN A 176 -5.61 18.35 -9.88
CA GLN A 176 -5.39 19.73 -9.44
C GLN A 176 -6.70 20.47 -9.17
N LYS A 177 -7.67 20.39 -10.09
CA LYS A 177 -9.00 21.01 -9.95
C LYS A 177 -9.83 20.40 -8.81
N ALA A 178 -9.45 19.23 -8.30
CA ALA A 178 -10.05 18.56 -7.15
C ALA A 178 -9.37 18.89 -5.82
N LEU A 179 -8.04 19.06 -5.79
CA LEU A 179 -7.25 19.22 -4.57
C LEU A 179 -7.76 20.36 -3.63
N PRO A 180 -8.07 21.58 -4.11
CA PRO A 180 -8.66 22.63 -3.27
C PRO A 180 -10.11 22.34 -2.83
N LYS A 181 -10.84 21.46 -3.52
CA LYS A 181 -12.21 21.06 -3.15
C LYS A 181 -12.16 20.06 -1.99
N ILE A 182 -11.39 18.99 -2.16
CA ILE A 182 -11.25 17.94 -1.13
C ILE A 182 -10.50 18.47 0.11
N GLY A 183 -9.49 19.34 -0.07
CA GLY A 183 -8.78 19.98 1.03
C GLY A 183 -9.68 20.82 1.95
N LYS A 184 -10.73 21.45 1.41
CA LYS A 184 -11.67 22.28 2.21
C LYS A 184 -12.51 21.44 3.18
N LEU A 185 -12.71 20.16 2.87
CA LEU A 185 -13.45 19.23 3.73
C LEU A 185 -12.72 18.96 5.07
N LEU A 186 -11.40 19.14 5.15
CA LEU A 186 -10.65 19.01 6.40
C LEU A 186 -11.16 19.96 7.51
N LYS A 187 -11.60 21.17 7.13
CA LYS A 187 -12.18 22.19 8.03
C LYS A 187 -13.71 22.10 8.16
N SER A 188 -14.34 21.11 7.54
CA SER A 188 -15.77 20.88 7.68
C SER A 188 -16.05 20.00 8.89
N GLU A 189 -16.75 20.53 9.88
CA GLU A 189 -17.19 19.75 11.05
C GLU A 189 -18.32 18.76 10.71
N GLY A 190 -18.95 18.91 9.54
CA GLY A 190 -19.84 17.90 8.98
C GLY A 190 -19.10 16.71 8.34
N PHE A 191 -17.80 16.84 8.06
CA PHE A 191 -17.00 15.81 7.39
C PHE A 191 -16.26 14.93 8.40
N LYS A 192 -16.56 13.62 8.37
CA LYS A 192 -16.17 12.68 9.44
C LYS A 192 -14.97 11.81 9.07
N ALA A 193 -14.74 11.55 7.78
CA ALA A 193 -13.65 10.69 7.29
C ALA A 193 -12.28 11.42 7.23
N LYS A 194 -11.98 12.28 8.22
CA LYS A 194 -10.78 13.15 8.20
C LYS A 194 -9.46 12.36 8.03
N PRO A 195 -9.23 11.19 8.65
CA PRO A 195 -8.03 10.38 8.41
C PRO A 195 -7.90 9.87 6.97
N GLU A 196 -8.97 9.29 6.43
CA GLU A 196 -8.98 8.75 5.06
C GLU A 196 -8.83 9.86 4.01
N LEU A 197 -9.41 11.03 4.24
CA LEU A 197 -9.24 12.21 3.39
C LEU A 197 -7.79 12.72 3.38
N LEU A 198 -7.09 12.69 4.50
CA LEU A 198 -5.65 13.05 4.56
C LEU A 198 -4.81 12.10 3.69
N VAL A 199 -5.10 10.80 3.71
CA VAL A 199 -4.44 9.83 2.81
C VAL A 199 -4.75 10.15 1.35
N ALA A 200 -6.02 10.40 1.00
CA ALA A 200 -6.42 10.77 -0.36
C ALA A 200 -5.73 12.06 -0.85
N ILE A 201 -5.60 13.08 0.01
CA ILE A 201 -4.86 14.32 -0.30
C ILE A 201 -3.38 14.01 -0.57
N GLY A 202 -2.75 13.15 0.23
CA GLY A 202 -1.38 12.69 0.01
C GLY A 202 -1.20 11.92 -1.31
N SER A 203 -2.17 11.08 -1.69
CA SER A 203 -2.19 10.38 -2.98
C SER A 203 -2.33 11.35 -4.16
N VAL A 204 -3.26 12.31 -4.08
CA VAL A 204 -3.50 13.33 -5.11
C VAL A 204 -2.26 14.20 -5.33
N ILE A 205 -1.60 14.67 -4.26
CA ILE A 205 -0.34 15.43 -4.38
C ILE A 205 0.77 14.56 -4.99
N GLY A 206 0.88 13.30 -4.55
CA GLY A 206 1.84 12.34 -5.09
C GLY A 206 1.70 12.11 -6.61
N ALA A 207 0.47 12.06 -7.12
CA ALA A 207 0.17 11.86 -8.53
C ALA A 207 0.29 13.14 -9.39
N VAL A 208 0.15 14.33 -8.79
CA VAL A 208 0.43 15.61 -9.46
C VAL A 208 1.94 15.85 -9.58
N GLY A 209 2.73 15.44 -8.58
CA GLY A 209 4.19 15.43 -8.66
C GLY A 209 4.82 16.81 -8.83
N GLY A 210 4.27 17.84 -8.17
CA GLY A 210 4.70 19.23 -8.29
C GLY A 210 4.37 19.91 -9.62
N ARG A 211 4.00 19.14 -10.65
CA ARG A 211 3.76 19.63 -12.01
C ARG A 211 2.55 20.57 -11.99
N ASN A 212 2.81 21.87 -12.08
CA ASN A 212 1.83 22.95 -11.99
C ASN A 212 0.98 22.93 -10.68
N THR A 213 1.50 22.41 -9.57
CA THR A 213 0.88 22.64 -8.26
C THR A 213 0.98 24.13 -7.93
N ASP A 214 -0.16 24.85 -7.87
CA ASP A 214 -0.15 26.26 -7.47
C ASP A 214 0.37 26.39 -6.04
N LYS A 215 1.46 27.14 -5.86
CA LYS A 215 2.06 27.44 -4.55
C LYS A 215 1.03 27.98 -3.56
N ALA A 216 0.04 28.77 -4.00
CA ALA A 216 -1.00 29.29 -3.13
C ALA A 216 -1.92 28.19 -2.56
N VAL A 217 -2.08 27.06 -3.28
CA VAL A 217 -2.79 25.88 -2.77
C VAL A 217 -1.97 25.18 -1.68
N LEU A 218 -0.65 25.05 -1.84
CA LEU A 218 0.23 24.47 -0.83
C LEU A 218 0.37 25.37 0.41
N ASP A 219 0.58 26.68 0.22
CA ASP A 219 0.64 27.68 1.30
C ASP A 219 -0.60 27.62 2.20
N TRP A 220 -1.77 27.37 1.61
CA TRP A 220 -3.03 27.22 2.34
C TRP A 220 -3.24 25.79 2.90
N LEU A 221 -2.90 24.74 2.14
CA LEU A 221 -3.24 23.35 2.47
C LEU A 221 -2.30 22.75 3.52
N LEU A 222 -0.98 22.97 3.41
CA LEU A 222 0.00 22.32 4.26
C LEU A 222 -0.13 22.70 5.75
N PRO A 223 -0.44 23.97 6.13
CA PRO A 223 -0.78 24.30 7.51
C PRO A 223 -1.96 23.46 8.04
N ASN A 224 -3.02 23.32 7.24
CA ASN A 224 -4.23 22.56 7.61
C ASN A 224 -3.92 21.06 7.79
N VAL A 225 -3.05 20.49 6.96
CA VAL A 225 -2.57 19.10 7.12
C VAL A 225 -1.72 18.97 8.39
N SER A 226 -0.84 19.93 8.67
CA SER A 226 0.05 19.89 9.85
C SER A 226 -0.68 20.01 11.19
N GLU A 227 -1.86 20.66 11.21
CA GLU A 227 -2.74 20.75 12.38
C GLU A 227 -3.13 19.35 12.88
N PHE A 228 -3.45 18.42 11.96
CA PHE A 228 -3.82 17.04 12.29
C PHE A 228 -2.67 16.22 12.89
N LEU A 229 -1.40 16.64 12.83
CA LEU A 229 -0.31 16.02 13.58
C LEU A 229 -0.48 16.14 15.11
N SER A 230 -1.37 17.03 15.57
CA SER A 230 -1.72 17.20 16.98
C SER A 230 -3.15 16.73 17.32
N SER A 231 -3.86 16.06 16.40
CA SER A 231 -5.22 15.55 16.62
C SER A 231 -5.26 14.41 17.65
N ASP A 232 -6.34 14.26 18.42
CA ASP A 232 -6.50 13.15 19.37
C ASP A 232 -6.54 11.76 18.71
N ASP A 233 -7.10 11.67 17.49
CA ASP A 233 -7.10 10.43 16.72
C ASP A 233 -5.71 10.11 16.17
N TRP A 234 -5.18 8.96 16.57
CA TRP A 234 -3.88 8.48 16.09
C TRP A 234 -3.90 8.16 14.58
N ARG A 235 -5.06 7.82 14.00
CA ARG A 235 -5.19 7.59 12.56
C ARG A 235 -5.07 8.90 11.80
N ALA A 236 -5.69 9.98 12.28
CA ALA A 236 -5.48 11.33 11.75
C ALA A 236 -4.02 11.78 11.85
N ARG A 237 -3.36 11.61 13.01
CA ARG A 237 -1.93 11.94 13.18
C ARG A 237 -1.03 11.16 12.22
N LYS A 238 -1.29 9.86 12.03
CA LYS A 238 -0.59 9.02 11.05
C LYS A 238 -0.80 9.52 9.62
N ALA A 239 -2.06 9.72 9.22
CA ALA A 239 -2.42 10.11 7.86
C ALA A 239 -1.87 11.50 7.48
N ALA A 240 -1.86 12.45 8.42
CA ALA A 240 -1.23 13.76 8.23
C ALA A 240 0.28 13.64 8.00
N ALA A 241 0.98 12.81 8.77
CA ALA A 241 2.41 12.56 8.58
C ALA A 241 2.71 11.81 7.27
N GLU A 242 1.82 10.94 6.80
CA GLU A 242 1.94 10.28 5.49
C GLU A 242 1.66 11.23 4.33
N ALA A 243 0.67 12.11 4.45
CA ALA A 243 0.42 13.17 3.47
C ALA A 243 1.63 14.12 3.36
N MET A 244 2.22 14.53 4.49
CA MET A 244 3.45 15.31 4.50
C MET A 244 4.67 14.53 3.97
N ALA A 245 4.71 13.21 4.09
CA ALA A 245 5.75 12.40 3.45
C ALA A 245 5.59 12.36 1.92
N ARG A 246 4.35 12.30 1.41
CA ARG A 246 4.08 12.41 -0.04
C ARG A 246 4.49 13.78 -0.58
N VAL A 247 4.15 14.87 0.12
CA VAL A 247 4.59 16.24 -0.24
C VAL A 247 6.12 16.32 -0.38
N ALA A 248 6.88 15.85 0.61
CA ALA A 248 8.35 15.87 0.57
C ALA A 248 9.00 14.92 -0.45
N ILE A 249 8.22 14.07 -1.13
CA ILE A 249 8.69 13.20 -2.22
C ILE A 249 8.25 13.74 -3.59
N ALA A 250 7.14 14.48 -3.65
CA ALA A 250 6.47 14.88 -4.89
C ALA A 250 6.68 16.35 -5.27
N GLU A 251 6.91 17.24 -4.31
CA GLU A 251 6.95 18.70 -4.51
C GLU A 251 8.39 19.23 -4.42
N GLU A 252 9.26 18.82 -5.35
CA GLU A 252 10.71 19.13 -5.31
C GLU A 252 11.00 20.65 -5.26
N GLU A 253 10.28 21.47 -6.03
CA GLU A 253 10.49 22.93 -6.07
C GLU A 253 9.98 23.66 -4.82
N PHE A 254 8.81 23.26 -4.29
CA PHE A 254 8.13 24.02 -3.23
C PHE A 254 8.34 23.48 -1.82
N ALA A 255 8.55 22.17 -1.63
CA ALA A 255 8.77 21.60 -0.29
C ALA A 255 9.97 22.21 0.47
N PRO A 256 11.12 22.53 -0.16
CA PRO A 256 12.24 23.19 0.50
C PRO A 256 11.87 24.51 1.19
N LEU A 257 10.94 25.29 0.62
CA LEU A 257 10.49 26.58 1.19
C LEU A 257 9.84 26.43 2.57
N PHE A 258 9.18 25.28 2.82
CA PHE A 258 8.51 25.00 4.09
C PHE A 258 9.38 24.18 5.07
N LYS A 259 10.58 23.75 4.65
CA LYS A 259 11.45 22.83 5.40
C LYS A 259 11.66 23.24 6.86
N LYS A 260 12.04 24.50 7.11
CA LYS A 260 12.30 25.03 8.46
C LYS A 260 11.08 24.88 9.38
N THR A 261 9.89 25.19 8.87
CA THR A 261 8.62 25.11 9.59
C THR A 261 8.23 23.66 9.89
N PHE A 262 8.20 22.80 8.86
CA PHE A 262 7.72 21.43 9.05
C PHE A 262 8.72 20.50 9.74
N VAL A 263 10.03 20.71 9.60
CA VAL A 263 11.02 20.01 10.44
C VAL A 263 10.78 20.34 11.92
N GLY A 264 10.60 21.61 12.29
CA GLY A 264 10.32 21.99 13.68
C GLY A 264 9.02 21.39 14.23
N ILE A 265 7.95 21.40 13.45
CA ILE A 265 6.67 20.78 13.83
C ILE A 265 6.84 19.26 14.02
N LEU A 266 7.43 18.56 13.05
CA LEU A 266 7.66 17.11 13.09
C LEU A 266 8.58 16.71 14.26
N GLU A 267 9.64 17.47 14.54
CA GLU A 267 10.51 17.23 15.70
C GLU A 267 9.75 17.36 17.03
N SER A 268 8.86 18.35 17.14
CA SER A 268 8.00 18.53 18.32
C SER A 268 6.90 17.47 18.48
N ARG A 269 6.75 16.54 17.52
CA ARG A 269 5.74 15.47 17.50
C ARG A 269 6.32 14.06 17.31
N ARG A 270 7.64 13.91 17.17
CA ARG A 270 8.33 12.62 16.93
C ARG A 270 8.20 11.57 18.06
N PHE A 271 7.67 11.96 19.22
CA PHE A 271 7.49 11.13 20.42
C PHE A 271 6.00 10.81 20.70
N ASP A 272 5.28 10.30 19.69
CA ASP A 272 3.90 9.83 19.89
C ASP A 272 3.80 8.64 20.86
N LYS A 273 2.66 8.49 21.53
CA LYS A 273 2.35 7.32 22.36
C LYS A 273 2.29 6.04 21.49
N VAL A 274 1.69 6.11 20.30
CA VAL A 274 1.48 4.99 19.39
C VAL A 274 2.75 4.71 18.57
N LYS A 275 3.22 3.45 18.60
CA LYS A 275 4.42 3.00 17.88
C LYS A 275 4.36 3.35 16.37
N LEU A 276 3.27 3.00 15.71
CA LEU A 276 3.10 3.22 14.27
C LEU A 276 3.12 4.71 13.89
N VAL A 277 2.53 5.59 14.73
CA VAL A 277 2.61 7.05 14.52
C VAL A 277 4.04 7.54 14.68
N ARG A 278 4.81 7.06 15.68
CA ARG A 278 6.24 7.38 15.80
C ARG A 278 7.04 6.97 14.58
N GLU A 279 6.83 5.76 14.08
CA GLU A 279 7.57 5.22 12.92
C GLU A 279 7.30 6.05 11.66
N THR A 280 6.02 6.34 11.38
CA THR A 280 5.63 7.28 10.32
C THR A 280 6.25 8.67 10.55
N MET A 281 6.09 9.28 11.73
CA MET A 281 6.55 10.65 12.03
C MET A 281 8.07 10.80 11.88
N ASN A 282 8.86 9.81 12.35
CA ASN A 282 10.31 9.85 12.23
C ASN A 282 10.78 9.56 10.79
N ARG A 283 10.07 8.70 10.03
CA ARG A 283 10.31 8.55 8.58
C ARG A 283 10.04 9.85 7.82
N THR A 284 8.91 10.50 8.09
CA THR A 284 8.54 11.80 7.49
C THR A 284 9.58 12.86 7.83
N LEU A 285 9.96 12.99 9.11
CA LEU A 285 11.04 13.89 9.54
C LEU A 285 12.37 13.63 8.82
N GLY A 286 12.71 12.36 8.56
CA GLY A 286 13.88 11.99 7.78
C GLY A 286 13.84 12.53 6.35
N LEU A 287 12.70 12.44 5.66
CA LEU A 287 12.52 12.98 4.31
C LEU A 287 12.63 14.51 4.29
N TRP A 288 11.89 15.20 5.17
CA TRP A 288 11.92 16.67 5.26
C TRP A 288 13.30 17.24 5.60
N LYS A 289 14.16 16.48 6.30
CA LYS A 289 15.56 16.89 6.53
C LYS A 289 16.46 16.73 5.31
N GLN A 290 16.18 15.77 4.44
CA GLN A 290 16.97 15.46 3.24
C GLN A 290 16.73 16.42 2.07
N LEU A 291 15.60 17.13 2.04
CA LEU A 291 15.30 18.16 1.03
C LEU A 291 16.47 19.14 0.89
N GLU A 292 17.04 19.27 -0.31
CA GLU A 292 18.03 20.31 -0.59
C GLU A 292 17.38 21.68 -0.49
N GLY A 293 18.08 22.62 0.15
CA GLY A 293 17.45 23.75 0.84
C GLY A 293 18.11 23.93 2.20
N ASP A 294 19.40 24.25 2.16
CA ASP A 294 19.97 25.06 3.22
C ASP A 294 19.65 26.53 2.93
N SER A 295 19.53 27.35 3.96
CA SER A 295 19.33 28.78 3.74
C SER A 295 20.64 29.40 3.30
N THR A 296 20.64 30.20 2.24
CA THR A 296 21.76 31.08 1.90
C THR A 296 21.86 32.25 2.90
N GLU A 297 22.15 31.92 4.16
CA GLU A 297 22.75 32.88 5.07
C GLU A 297 24.11 33.26 4.50
N VAL A 298 24.26 34.55 4.20
CA VAL A 298 25.49 35.12 3.62
C VAL A 298 26.56 35.12 4.71
N SER A 299 27.22 33.98 4.87
CA SER A 299 28.45 33.85 5.66
C SER A 299 29.55 34.61 4.93
N GLU A 300 29.80 35.85 5.35
CA GLU A 300 30.78 36.73 4.73
C GLU A 300 32.18 36.10 4.68
N SER A 301 32.80 36.14 3.50
CA SER A 301 34.07 35.48 3.23
C SER A 301 35.25 36.20 3.89
N SER A 302 35.67 35.72 5.07
CA SER A 302 36.92 36.16 5.73
C SER A 302 38.07 35.18 5.44
N SER A 303 38.61 35.23 4.22
CA SER A 303 39.73 34.41 3.78
C SER A 303 41.10 34.98 4.18
N SER A 304 41.90 34.23 4.93
CA SER A 304 43.38 34.26 4.88
C SER A 304 43.96 33.06 5.64
N SER A 305 45.23 32.69 5.41
CA SER A 305 45.68 31.33 5.70
C SER A 305 47.16 31.16 6.09
N LYS A 306 47.39 30.49 7.25
CA LYS A 306 48.62 29.75 7.64
C LYS A 306 49.90 30.61 7.86
N PRO A 307 51.05 30.05 8.34
CA PRO A 307 51.32 28.68 8.86
C PRO A 307 52.00 28.58 10.26
N ASN A 308 51.91 27.38 10.87
CA ASN A 308 52.92 26.60 11.63
C ASN A 308 53.94 27.35 12.56
N SER A 309 54.10 27.04 13.85
CA SER A 309 54.66 25.77 14.38
C SER A 309 55.20 25.91 15.84
N SER A 310 55.61 24.76 16.40
CA SER A 310 56.51 24.56 17.56
C SER A 310 55.89 24.55 18.97
N SER A 311 56.55 23.80 19.85
CA SER A 311 56.06 23.32 21.14
C SER A 311 56.88 23.86 22.31
N SER A 312 56.25 24.05 23.47
CA SER A 312 56.92 23.98 24.78
C SER A 312 55.91 23.67 25.88
N SER A 313 56.39 23.20 27.03
CA SER A 313 55.58 22.55 28.06
C SER A 313 55.71 23.17 29.45
N ALA A 314 54.72 22.85 30.28
CA ALA A 314 54.78 22.67 31.73
C ALA A 314 54.62 23.86 32.72
N THR A 315 54.07 23.46 33.88
CA THR A 315 54.13 24.05 35.23
C THR A 315 53.06 25.05 35.75
N LEU A 316 52.27 24.52 36.70
CA LEU A 316 51.84 25.06 38.00
C LEU A 316 51.20 26.46 38.13
N GLY A 317 49.96 26.48 38.66
CA GLY A 317 49.31 27.66 39.25
C GLY A 317 48.19 27.30 40.25
N LYS A 318 48.53 27.07 41.53
CA LYS A 318 47.55 26.78 42.61
C LYS A 318 46.85 28.04 43.13
N LYS A 319 45.51 28.00 43.26
CA LYS A 319 44.65 28.44 44.40
C LYS A 319 43.17 28.27 43.97
N SER A 320 42.22 27.64 44.65
CA SER A 320 41.89 27.44 46.09
C SER A 320 41.14 28.60 46.76
N ASN A 321 39.80 28.56 46.71
CA ASN A 321 38.87 28.58 47.87
C ASN A 321 37.44 28.97 47.43
N THR A 322 36.33 28.85 48.19
CA THR A 322 35.74 27.91 49.18
C THR A 322 34.39 28.53 49.59
N LEU A 323 33.44 27.77 50.16
CA LEU A 323 32.12 28.22 50.69
C LEU A 323 31.05 28.51 49.60
N LYS A 324 29.73 28.33 49.84
CA LYS A 324 29.02 27.82 51.02
C LYS A 324 27.67 27.20 50.59
N GLY A 325 27.30 26.05 51.14
CA GLY A 325 25.90 25.60 51.18
C GLY A 325 25.19 26.13 52.44
N LYS A 326 23.84 26.14 52.43
CA LYS A 326 23.04 26.22 53.66
C LYS A 326 21.60 25.72 53.48
N ASP A 327 21.22 24.74 54.30
CA ASP A 327 19.89 24.15 54.38
C ASP A 327 18.92 24.96 55.28
N ARG A 328 17.61 24.73 55.03
CA ARG A 328 16.46 24.61 55.98
C ARG A 328 15.17 24.71 55.16
N ASN A 329 14.21 23.78 55.13
CA ASN A 329 13.76 22.69 56.02
C ASN A 329 12.92 23.11 57.25
N THR A 330 11.60 23.16 57.02
CA THR A 330 10.51 22.69 57.91
C THR A 330 9.44 22.13 56.95
N LYS A 331 8.82 20.94 57.08
CA LYS A 331 8.24 20.18 58.22
C LYS A 331 7.13 20.94 58.96
N GLN A 332 6.02 20.32 59.38
CA GLN A 332 5.40 19.02 59.05
C GLN A 332 3.96 19.06 59.63
N GLU A 333 3.06 18.18 59.12
CA GLU A 333 1.92 17.51 59.81
C GLU A 333 0.69 17.39 58.87
N ASP A 334 -0.08 16.30 58.86
CA ASP A 334 0.25 14.85 58.95
C ASP A 334 -1.03 14.05 58.51
N ASP A 335 -1.05 12.72 58.68
CA ASP A 335 -2.21 11.80 58.54
C ASP A 335 -2.84 11.60 57.13
N LEU A 336 -3.09 10.37 56.61
CA LEU A 336 -2.69 8.99 56.95
C LEU A 336 -2.44 8.25 55.60
N ASN A 337 -1.32 7.56 55.37
CA ASN A 337 -1.12 6.11 55.60
C ASN A 337 -2.34 5.23 55.25
N ILE A 338 -2.25 4.27 54.32
CA ILE A 338 -1.62 2.92 54.45
C ILE A 338 -1.39 2.41 52.99
N THR A 339 -0.20 2.12 52.42
CA THR A 339 0.88 1.11 52.72
C THR A 339 0.40 -0.35 52.75
N LYS A 340 1.04 -1.38 52.16
CA LYS A 340 2.35 -1.56 51.48
C LYS A 340 2.37 -2.95 50.79
N ASP A 341 3.24 -3.14 49.78
CA ASP A 341 4.02 -4.36 49.40
C ASP A 341 3.27 -5.73 49.21
N VAL A 342 3.71 -6.83 48.56
CA VAL A 342 4.86 -7.29 47.74
C VAL A 342 4.39 -8.59 47.00
N GLU A 343 4.95 -9.17 45.93
CA GLU A 343 6.07 -8.91 44.98
C GLU A 343 5.45 -8.77 43.52
N GLN A 344 5.96 -9.04 42.30
CA GLN A 344 7.04 -9.82 41.65
C GLN A 344 6.78 -11.34 41.51
N GLU A 345 7.07 -12.05 40.40
CA GLU A 345 7.97 -11.88 39.22
C GLU A 345 7.30 -12.35 37.89
N ALA A 346 7.82 -12.29 36.65
CA ALA A 346 9.03 -11.76 35.97
C ALA A 346 8.61 -11.45 34.49
N ALA A 347 9.26 -10.65 33.63
CA ALA A 347 10.66 -10.64 33.14
C ALA A 347 11.09 -11.99 32.49
N GLU A 348 11.83 -12.08 31.38
CA GLU A 348 12.34 -11.07 30.43
C GLU A 348 12.57 -11.72 29.05
N SER A 349 12.51 -10.95 27.95
CA SER A 349 13.32 -11.23 26.75
C SER A 349 13.36 -10.02 25.81
N LYS A 350 14.43 -9.21 25.92
CA LYS A 350 14.79 -8.24 24.86
C LYS A 350 15.49 -9.00 23.74
N GLU A 351 15.05 -8.88 22.49
CA GLU A 351 15.92 -9.14 21.34
C GLU A 351 15.99 -7.91 20.42
N LYS A 352 17.21 -7.58 19.99
CA LYS A 352 17.60 -6.30 19.41
C LYS A 352 17.59 -6.39 17.87
N ARG A 353 16.43 -6.64 17.27
CA ARG A 353 16.34 -6.95 15.84
C ARG A 353 16.32 -5.71 14.96
N THR A 354 17.40 -5.50 14.21
CA THR A 354 17.50 -4.51 13.12
C THR A 354 16.81 -5.03 11.87
N GLU A 355 15.53 -4.72 11.69
CA GLU A 355 14.76 -5.16 10.52
C GLU A 355 14.82 -4.14 9.39
N ASN A 356 15.88 -4.26 8.56
CA ASN A 356 15.96 -3.65 7.24
C ASN A 356 14.97 -4.32 6.27
N HIS A 357 13.67 -4.08 6.44
CA HIS A 357 12.68 -4.45 5.44
C HIS A 357 12.62 -3.38 4.34
N LEU A 358 13.48 -3.55 3.33
CA LEU A 358 13.37 -2.84 2.05
C LEU A 358 12.00 -3.10 1.43
N ALA A 359 11.43 -2.07 0.80
CA ALA A 359 10.18 -2.20 0.08
C ALA A 359 10.38 -3.06 -1.18
N LEU A 360 9.42 -3.94 -1.46
CA LEU A 360 9.31 -4.67 -2.74
C LEU A 360 8.78 -3.73 -3.85
N GLY A 361 9.52 -2.65 -4.11
CA GLY A 361 9.36 -1.83 -5.30
C GLY A 361 10.04 -2.50 -6.49
N ALA A 362 9.29 -3.23 -7.30
CA ALA A 362 9.81 -4.02 -8.41
C ALA A 362 10.16 -3.15 -9.63
N ASN A 363 11.22 -2.34 -9.54
CA ASN A 363 11.74 -1.51 -10.63
C ASN A 363 12.27 -2.36 -11.78
N ARG A 364 11.38 -2.77 -12.69
CA ARG A 364 11.70 -3.47 -13.95
C ARG A 364 12.29 -2.51 -15.00
N VAL A 365 13.48 -1.98 -14.74
CA VAL A 365 14.31 -1.35 -15.79
C VAL A 365 15.01 -2.45 -16.57
N LEU A 366 14.32 -3.04 -17.54
CA LEU A 366 14.86 -4.06 -18.44
C LEU A 366 14.95 -3.49 -19.86
N PHE A 367 16.12 -3.65 -20.48
CA PHE A 367 16.54 -3.16 -21.81
C PHE A 367 16.76 -1.64 -21.94
N GLN A 368 18.03 -1.24 -21.99
CA GLN A 368 18.43 -0.03 -22.70
C GLN A 368 18.24 -0.22 -24.21
N ALA A 369 17.67 0.77 -24.89
CA ALA A 369 17.41 0.69 -26.33
C ALA A 369 18.72 0.73 -27.17
N LYS A 370 18.73 -0.01 -28.29
CA LYS A 370 19.73 0.12 -29.35
C LYS A 370 19.06 0.42 -30.70
N PRO A 371 19.72 1.16 -31.61
CA PRO A 371 19.09 1.70 -32.82
C PRO A 371 18.88 0.64 -33.93
N LYS A 372 17.91 0.89 -34.81
CA LYS A 372 17.57 0.06 -35.98
C LYS A 372 18.49 0.36 -37.17
N PRO A 373 19.01 -0.65 -37.88
CA PRO A 373 19.34 -0.56 -39.31
C PRO A 373 18.15 -0.98 -40.19
N SER A 374 18.30 -0.86 -41.51
CA SER A 374 17.20 -0.84 -42.50
C SER A 374 16.98 -2.16 -43.27
N LYS A 375 15.88 -2.20 -44.04
CA LYS A 375 15.44 -3.35 -44.86
C LYS A 375 16.45 -3.73 -45.94
N VAL A 376 16.72 -5.03 -46.08
CA VAL A 376 17.05 -5.70 -47.35
C VAL A 376 16.14 -6.94 -47.49
N LYS A 377 15.93 -7.45 -48.70
CA LYS A 377 14.85 -8.39 -49.04
C LYS A 377 15.39 -9.65 -49.75
N ASP A 378 14.71 -10.76 -49.46
CA ASP A 378 14.46 -11.92 -50.33
C ASP A 378 15.45 -13.11 -50.44
N ASN A 379 14.80 -14.28 -50.42
CA ASN A 379 15.07 -15.51 -51.18
C ASN A 379 16.20 -16.49 -50.75
N GLY A 380 15.99 -17.79 -51.07
CA GLY A 380 17.02 -18.85 -51.04
C GLY A 380 16.77 -20.02 -50.07
N SER A 381 16.15 -21.11 -50.55
CA SER A 381 16.12 -22.43 -49.87
C SER A 381 17.42 -23.21 -50.09
N ASN A 382 17.89 -24.02 -49.11
CA ASN A 382 18.12 -25.48 -49.28
C ASN A 382 18.75 -26.20 -48.05
N LYS A 383 18.81 -27.53 -48.12
CA LYS A 383 19.27 -28.50 -47.08
C LYS A 383 20.74 -28.92 -47.26
N SER A 384 21.29 -29.55 -46.20
CA SER A 384 22.33 -30.63 -46.26
C SER A 384 23.76 -30.23 -46.72
N GLN A 385 24.86 -30.98 -46.51
CA GLN A 385 25.19 -32.05 -45.53
C GLN A 385 26.68 -32.48 -45.65
N VAL A 386 27.44 -32.41 -44.54
CA VAL A 386 28.53 -33.33 -44.11
C VAL A 386 29.64 -33.77 -45.12
N VAL A 387 30.88 -33.23 -44.93
CA VAL A 387 32.23 -33.90 -45.04
C VAL A 387 32.74 -34.29 -46.46
N PRO A 388 34.07 -34.43 -46.76
CA PRO A 388 35.33 -34.21 -46.00
C PRO A 388 36.29 -33.13 -46.60
N SER A 389 37.48 -32.99 -46.00
CA SER A 389 38.61 -32.15 -46.45
C SER A 389 39.60 -32.89 -47.38
N THR A 390 40.25 -32.13 -48.28
CA THR A 390 41.69 -32.27 -48.64
C THR A 390 42.25 -30.88 -49.00
N ASP A 391 43.57 -30.70 -48.94
CA ASP A 391 44.28 -29.42 -49.10
C ASP A 391 44.43 -28.92 -50.56
N GLU A 392 44.54 -27.59 -50.74
CA GLU A 392 45.69 -26.97 -51.43
C GLU A 392 45.79 -25.44 -51.18
N GLU A 393 46.74 -24.77 -51.86
CA GLU A 393 47.47 -23.56 -51.43
C GLU A 393 46.71 -22.22 -51.30
N ILE A 394 47.33 -21.28 -50.58
CA ILE A 394 46.86 -19.91 -50.29
C ILE A 394 47.34 -18.90 -51.36
N PRO A 395 46.44 -18.01 -51.84
CA PRO A 395 46.82 -16.61 -52.07
C PRO A 395 46.14 -15.65 -51.07
N GLU A 396 46.86 -14.60 -50.63
CA GLU A 396 46.38 -13.68 -49.57
C GLU A 396 45.27 -12.71 -50.02
N ALA A 397 44.13 -12.69 -49.31
CA ALA A 397 43.10 -11.64 -49.49
C ALA A 397 42.10 -11.46 -48.31
N SER A 398 42.44 -11.78 -47.05
CA SER A 398 41.41 -11.92 -45.98
C SER A 398 41.77 -11.42 -44.57
N SER A 399 42.80 -10.60 -44.38
CA SER A 399 43.19 -10.08 -43.05
C SER A 399 42.09 -9.32 -42.28
N SER A 400 41.09 -8.75 -42.98
CA SER A 400 39.99 -8.01 -42.34
C SER A 400 38.83 -8.87 -41.81
N SER A 401 38.76 -10.17 -42.10
CA SER A 401 37.69 -11.05 -41.60
C SER A 401 38.08 -11.77 -40.32
N GLN A 402 39.27 -12.36 -40.25
CA GLN A 402 39.78 -13.01 -39.03
C GLN A 402 39.78 -12.05 -37.83
N ALA A 403 40.23 -10.80 -38.02
CA ALA A 403 40.24 -9.79 -36.95
C ALA A 403 38.84 -9.38 -36.46
N LYS A 404 37.81 -9.43 -37.33
CA LYS A 404 36.42 -9.18 -36.92
C LYS A 404 35.88 -10.37 -36.13
N ASN A 405 36.12 -11.58 -36.61
CA ASN A 405 35.67 -12.81 -35.96
C ASN A 405 36.27 -12.97 -34.56
N THR A 406 37.54 -12.60 -34.32
CA THR A 406 38.15 -12.65 -32.98
C THR A 406 37.60 -11.59 -32.02
N VAL A 407 37.22 -10.41 -32.52
CA VAL A 407 36.55 -9.36 -31.73
C VAL A 407 35.09 -9.72 -31.43
N GLU A 408 34.38 -10.34 -32.36
CA GLU A 408 33.01 -10.83 -32.15
C GLU A 408 32.99 -12.01 -31.15
N LEU A 409 33.93 -12.95 -31.26
CA LEU A 409 34.08 -14.04 -30.29
C LEU A 409 34.48 -13.57 -28.89
N SER A 410 35.27 -12.49 -28.74
CA SER A 410 35.57 -11.92 -27.42
C SER A 410 34.39 -11.17 -26.83
N LEU A 411 33.59 -10.47 -27.65
CA LEU A 411 32.34 -9.84 -27.24
C LEU A 411 31.31 -10.90 -26.75
N ILE A 412 31.16 -12.01 -27.48
CA ILE A 412 30.28 -13.12 -27.10
C ILE A 412 30.74 -13.76 -25.78
N ARG A 413 32.05 -14.01 -25.60
CA ARG A 413 32.60 -14.54 -24.34
C ARG A 413 32.29 -13.61 -23.15
N ASN A 414 32.52 -12.30 -23.31
CA ASN A 414 32.22 -11.33 -22.27
C ASN A 414 30.72 -11.28 -21.92
N GLN A 415 29.83 -11.46 -22.90
CA GLN A 415 28.38 -11.58 -22.66
C GLN A 415 28.02 -12.86 -21.91
N ILE A 416 28.64 -14.00 -22.23
CA ILE A 416 28.43 -15.27 -21.52
C ILE A 416 28.86 -15.12 -20.05
N THR A 417 30.05 -14.59 -19.77
CA THR A 417 30.52 -14.36 -18.39
C THR A 417 29.61 -13.39 -17.62
N GLN A 418 29.08 -12.34 -18.26
CA GLN A 418 28.10 -11.46 -17.64
C GLN A 418 26.76 -12.17 -17.32
N ILE A 419 26.33 -13.12 -18.15
CA ILE A 419 25.15 -13.95 -17.89
C ILE A 419 25.42 -14.94 -16.76
N GLU A 420 26.60 -15.56 -16.70
CA GLU A 420 27.01 -16.47 -15.62
C GLU A 420 27.08 -15.74 -14.26
N GLU A 421 27.60 -14.51 -14.23
CA GLU A 421 27.62 -13.65 -13.04
C GLU A 421 26.20 -13.25 -12.59
N GLN A 422 25.32 -12.87 -13.53
CA GLN A 422 23.92 -12.57 -13.24
C GLN A 422 23.14 -13.79 -12.72
N GLN A 423 23.37 -14.97 -13.29
CA GLN A 423 22.77 -16.23 -12.82
C GLN A 423 23.28 -16.62 -11.42
N SER A 424 24.57 -16.42 -11.15
CA SER A 424 25.18 -16.67 -9.84
C SER A 424 24.60 -15.74 -8.75
N SER A 425 24.46 -14.45 -9.07
CA SER A 425 23.82 -13.45 -8.20
C SER A 425 22.34 -13.76 -7.92
N LEU A 426 21.60 -14.21 -8.94
CA LEU A 426 20.21 -14.64 -8.80
C LEU A 426 20.08 -15.90 -7.93
N LEU A 427 21.02 -16.85 -8.04
CA LEU A 427 21.05 -18.07 -7.23
C LEU A 427 21.28 -17.77 -5.74
N ASP A 428 22.25 -16.91 -5.43
CA ASP A 428 22.55 -16.44 -4.06
C ASP A 428 21.35 -15.70 -3.44
N LEU A 429 20.67 -14.83 -4.22
CA LEU A 429 19.44 -14.17 -3.78
C LEU A 429 18.31 -15.19 -3.52
N PHE A 430 18.17 -16.21 -4.37
CA PHE A 430 17.16 -17.26 -4.21
C PHE A 430 17.43 -18.14 -2.99
N GLN A 431 18.69 -18.48 -2.72
CA GLN A 431 19.10 -19.21 -1.52
C GLN A 431 18.78 -18.40 -0.26
N ARG A 432 19.17 -17.12 -0.20
CA ARG A 432 18.85 -16.24 0.94
C ARG A 432 17.35 -16.08 1.15
N PHE A 433 16.57 -16.02 0.07
CA PHE A 433 15.11 -16.00 0.16
C PHE A 433 14.55 -17.31 0.74
N MET A 434 15.04 -18.47 0.28
CA MET A 434 14.66 -19.78 0.80
C MET A 434 14.99 -19.94 2.28
N GLU A 435 16.20 -19.58 2.71
CA GLU A 435 16.62 -19.60 4.11
C GLU A 435 15.78 -18.66 4.98
N SER A 436 15.54 -17.42 4.52
CA SER A 436 14.69 -16.45 5.22
C SER A 436 13.24 -16.93 5.36
N SER A 437 12.68 -17.49 4.28
CA SER A 437 11.34 -18.07 4.24
C SER A 437 11.19 -19.27 5.18
N GLN A 438 12.17 -20.19 5.19
CA GLN A 438 12.20 -21.34 6.09
C GLN A 438 12.27 -20.91 7.55
N ASN A 439 13.13 -19.95 7.89
CA ASN A 439 13.23 -19.38 9.24
C ASN A 439 11.93 -18.67 9.68
N GLY A 440 11.29 -17.92 8.77
CA GLY A 440 9.99 -17.29 9.00
C GLY A 440 8.89 -18.31 9.26
N MET A 441 8.85 -19.39 8.48
CA MET A 441 7.87 -20.47 8.60
C MET A 441 8.03 -21.27 9.89
N GLN A 442 9.26 -21.63 10.29
CA GLN A 442 9.52 -22.25 11.60
C GLN A 442 9.16 -21.33 12.78
N SER A 443 9.35 -20.01 12.63
CA SER A 443 8.95 -19.03 13.64
C SER A 443 7.42 -18.93 13.77
N LEU A 444 6.71 -18.96 12.64
CA LEU A 444 5.25 -19.03 12.61
C LEU A 444 4.73 -20.34 13.23
N GLU A 445 5.33 -21.49 12.89
CA GLU A 445 4.96 -22.79 13.46
C GLU A 445 5.09 -22.81 14.98
N ARG A 446 6.23 -22.33 15.53
CA ARG A 446 6.43 -22.19 16.98
C ARG A 446 5.38 -21.30 17.65
N ARG A 447 4.97 -20.21 16.99
CA ARG A 447 3.90 -19.31 17.49
C ARG A 447 2.52 -19.97 17.45
N VAL A 448 2.21 -20.74 16.40
CA VAL A 448 0.96 -21.51 16.31
C VAL A 448 0.89 -22.57 17.41
N ARG A 449 1.93 -23.37 17.59
CA ARG A 449 2.01 -24.37 18.67
C ARG A 449 1.84 -23.75 20.06
N GLY A 450 2.41 -22.57 20.30
CA GLY A 450 2.21 -21.81 21.55
C GLY A 450 0.75 -21.38 21.77
N LEU A 451 0.06 -20.93 20.72
CA LEU A 451 -1.38 -20.61 20.77
C LEU A 451 -2.24 -21.86 20.98
N GLU A 452 -1.91 -22.98 20.34
CA GLU A 452 -2.59 -24.28 20.53
C GLU A 452 -2.48 -24.77 21.99
N THR A 453 -1.28 -24.73 22.58
CA THR A 453 -1.06 -25.02 24.00
C THR A 453 -1.86 -24.08 24.90
N SER A 454 -1.85 -22.77 24.59
CA SER A 454 -2.59 -21.77 25.39
C SER A 454 -4.10 -22.00 25.36
N LEU A 455 -4.64 -22.32 24.18
CA LEU A 455 -6.05 -22.66 23.99
C LEU A 455 -6.42 -23.98 24.70
N SER A 456 -5.50 -24.95 24.75
CA SER A 456 -5.68 -26.20 25.49
C SER A 456 -5.84 -25.94 26.99
N VAL A 457 -4.98 -25.11 27.59
CA VAL A 457 -5.07 -24.71 29.01
C VAL A 457 -6.39 -23.99 29.31
N ILE A 458 -6.77 -23.00 28.49
CA ILE A 458 -8.04 -22.28 28.64
C ILE A 458 -9.24 -23.24 28.52
N SER A 459 -9.17 -24.23 27.63
CA SER A 459 -10.21 -25.26 27.49
C SER A 459 -10.32 -26.12 28.76
N THR A 460 -9.20 -26.56 29.34
CA THR A 460 -9.21 -27.31 30.61
C THR A 460 -9.73 -26.46 31.79
N ASP A 461 -9.34 -25.19 31.88
CA ASP A 461 -9.81 -24.29 32.95
C ASP A 461 -11.31 -24.02 32.87
N LEU A 462 -11.85 -23.88 31.65
CA LEU A 462 -13.30 -23.76 31.41
C LEU A 462 -14.05 -25.05 31.79
N ILE A 463 -13.49 -26.23 31.53
CA ILE A 463 -14.07 -27.52 31.94
C ILE A 463 -14.06 -27.66 33.47
N VAL A 464 -12.95 -27.33 34.13
CA VAL A 464 -12.84 -27.35 35.61
C VAL A 464 -13.83 -26.36 36.23
N THR A 465 -13.91 -25.13 35.72
CA THR A 465 -14.85 -24.10 36.18
C THR A 465 -16.32 -24.55 36.02
N ARG A 466 -16.65 -25.23 34.91
CA ARG A 466 -17.98 -25.79 34.67
C ARG A 466 -18.33 -26.92 35.64
N THR A 467 -17.37 -27.79 35.94
CA THR A 467 -17.53 -28.88 36.92
C THR A 467 -17.72 -28.33 38.35
N ILE A 468 -16.93 -27.31 38.75
CA ILE A 468 -17.04 -26.65 40.06
C ILE A 468 -18.41 -25.98 40.21
N THR A 469 -18.89 -25.25 39.19
CA THR A 469 -20.19 -24.57 39.24
C THR A 469 -21.38 -25.55 39.26
N GLN A 470 -21.31 -26.69 38.56
CA GLN A 470 -22.33 -27.75 38.69
C GLN A 470 -22.36 -28.35 40.11
N ASN A 471 -21.19 -28.67 40.69
CA ASN A 471 -21.09 -29.21 42.05
C ASN A 471 -21.56 -28.21 43.13
N GLY A 472 -21.27 -26.91 42.94
CA GLY A 472 -21.79 -25.84 43.80
C GLY A 472 -23.32 -25.75 43.78
N ASN A 473 -23.93 -25.88 42.60
CA ASN A 473 -25.39 -25.88 42.45
C ASN A 473 -26.04 -27.14 43.05
N HIS A 474 -25.44 -28.33 42.90
CA HIS A 474 -25.92 -29.55 43.58
C HIS A 474 -25.89 -29.41 45.10
N LYS A 475 -24.82 -28.85 45.68
CA LYS A 475 -24.76 -28.57 47.12
C LYS A 475 -25.83 -27.58 47.57
N ARG A 476 -26.14 -26.52 46.80
CA ARG A 476 -27.22 -25.58 47.13
C ARG A 476 -28.61 -26.22 47.14
N ILE A 477 -28.90 -27.14 46.22
CA ILE A 477 -30.19 -27.83 46.15
C ILE A 477 -30.39 -28.73 47.38
N GLY A 478 -29.34 -29.44 47.82
CA GLY A 478 -29.40 -30.30 49.02
C GLY A 478 -29.70 -29.55 50.34
N TYR A 479 -29.41 -28.25 50.43
CA TYR A 479 -29.75 -27.42 51.59
C TYR A 479 -31.18 -26.82 51.54
N LEU A 480 -31.95 -27.09 50.47
CA LEU A 480 -33.34 -26.65 50.32
C LEU A 480 -34.34 -27.82 50.45
N GLN A 481 -33.88 -28.96 50.99
CA GLN A 481 -34.62 -30.22 50.99
C GLN A 481 -34.60 -30.98 52.34
N ASN A 482 -34.17 -30.32 53.41
CA ASN A 482 -34.23 -30.75 54.82
C ASN A 482 -34.99 -29.69 55.64
#